data_AF-A0A293LU60-F1
#
_entry.id   AF-A0A293LU60-F1
#
_cell.length_a   1.000
_cell.length_b   1.000
_cell.length_c   1.000
_cell.angle_alpha   90.00
_cell.angle_beta   90.00
_cell.angle_gamma   90.00
#
_symmetry.space_group_name_H-M   'P 1'
#
loop_
_entity.id
_entity.type
_entity.pdbx_description
1 polymer ?
#
loop_
_entity_poly.entity_id
_entity_poly.type
_entity_poly.pdbx_seq_one_letter_code
_entity_poly.pdbx_strand_id
1 'polypeptide(L)'
;MYWADILGGAGQTQKYPLMSVFIRALLSLPHGNADCERGFSENKRVMENRANLCIAKINGIRQVKTFARRFGSDPSSVPLTRDLINAVKHSHRVYSERLHREAQERDKEKRKSTAAANPAVEKRMKLSEEKECLERSLQSSKAMLQRARELIKTGLATKNMEEIESGHVLLSEANTSLVENMSRLTEVNESLQKL
;
A
#
# COMPACT_ATOMS: atom_id res chain seq x y z
N MET A 1 -1.36 22.45 -47.56
CA MET A 1 -2.20 22.36 -46.35
C MET A 1 -2.82 20.96 -46.09
N TYR A 2 -2.39 19.89 -46.78
CA TYR A 2 -3.05 18.56 -46.69
C TYR A 2 -3.04 17.90 -45.30
N TRP A 3 -1.91 17.95 -44.58
CA TRP A 3 -1.80 17.33 -43.25
C TRP A 3 -2.57 18.07 -42.16
N ALA A 4 -2.78 19.37 -42.31
CA ALA A 4 -3.58 20.17 -41.37
C ALA A 4 -5.06 19.76 -41.43
N ASP A 5 -5.56 19.44 -42.63
CA ASP A 5 -6.95 19.01 -42.84
C ASP A 5 -7.21 17.59 -42.30
N ILE A 6 -6.20 16.71 -42.33
CA ILE A 6 -6.28 15.34 -41.79
C ILE A 6 -6.13 15.34 -40.26
N LEU A 7 -5.15 16.08 -39.75
CA LEU A 7 -4.85 16.13 -38.33
C LEU A 7 -5.76 17.10 -37.57
N GLY A 8 -6.48 17.99 -38.25
CA GLY A 8 -7.37 18.97 -37.65
C GLY A 8 -6.62 20.02 -36.82
N GLY A 9 -6.77 21.29 -37.19
CA GLY A 9 -6.44 22.41 -36.31
C GLY A 9 -7.52 22.63 -35.24
N ALA A 10 -7.17 23.31 -34.15
CA ALA A 10 -8.13 23.69 -33.11
C ALA A 10 -9.27 24.52 -33.74
N GLY A 11 -10.47 23.93 -33.83
CA GLY A 11 -11.67 24.60 -34.36
C GLY A 11 -12.21 24.09 -35.71
N GLN A 12 -11.58 23.10 -36.36
CA GLN A 12 -12.11 22.51 -37.60
C GLN A 12 -12.74 21.13 -37.36
N THR A 13 -13.86 20.86 -38.04
CA THR A 13 -14.53 19.56 -38.05
C THR A 13 -13.62 18.54 -38.72
N GLN A 14 -13.19 17.53 -37.96
CA GLN A 14 -12.19 16.60 -38.43
C GLN A 14 -12.77 15.62 -39.47
N LYS A 15 -12.24 15.66 -40.70
CA LYS A 15 -12.71 14.83 -41.82
C LYS A 15 -12.55 13.32 -41.57
N TYR A 16 -11.49 12.92 -40.85
CA TYR A 16 -11.20 11.53 -40.52
C TYR A 16 -10.77 11.39 -39.04
N PRO A 17 -11.73 11.32 -38.09
CA PRO A 17 -11.41 11.35 -36.66
C PRO A 17 -10.52 10.19 -36.23
N LEU A 18 -10.86 8.94 -36.60
CA LEU A 18 -10.11 7.75 -36.22
C LEU A 18 -8.71 7.70 -36.86
N MET A 19 -8.61 8.02 -38.16
CA MET A 19 -7.34 8.06 -38.87
C MET A 19 -6.36 9.07 -38.24
N SER A 20 -6.87 10.20 -37.77
CA SER A 20 -6.02 11.20 -37.12
C SER A 20 -5.45 10.73 -35.78
N VAL A 21 -6.23 9.97 -35.01
CA VAL A 21 -5.78 9.40 -33.74
C VAL A 21 -4.71 8.36 -34.02
N PHE A 22 -4.93 7.52 -35.02
CA PHE A 22 -3.96 6.52 -35.46
C PHE A 22 -2.64 7.16 -35.91
N ILE A 23 -2.70 8.15 -36.80
CA ILE A 23 -1.50 8.84 -37.30
C ILE A 23 -0.79 9.57 -36.15
N ARG A 24 -1.50 10.24 -35.25
CA ARG A 24 -0.89 10.89 -34.07
C ARG A 24 -0.21 9.86 -33.16
N ALA A 25 -0.84 8.73 -32.90
CA ALA A 25 -0.25 7.66 -32.10
C ALA A 25 1.01 7.10 -32.76
N LEU A 26 0.96 6.84 -34.07
CA LEU A 26 2.09 6.34 -34.86
C LEU A 26 3.28 7.31 -34.84
N LEU A 27 3.02 8.61 -35.03
CA LEU A 27 4.04 9.66 -35.01
C LEU A 27 4.54 10.01 -33.60
N SER A 28 3.82 9.57 -32.56
CA SER A 28 4.27 9.70 -31.16
C SER A 28 5.25 8.60 -30.76
N LEU A 29 5.41 7.56 -31.59
CA LEU A 29 6.39 6.52 -31.34
C LEU A 29 7.79 7.05 -31.68
N PRO A 30 8.76 6.94 -30.76
CA PRO A 30 10.12 7.33 -31.05
C PRO A 30 10.69 6.42 -32.15
N HIS A 31 11.14 7.02 -33.26
CA HIS A 31 11.69 6.30 -34.41
C HIS A 31 13.17 5.90 -34.25
N GLY A 32 13.76 6.11 -33.06
CA GLY A 32 15.15 5.75 -32.75
C GLY A 32 15.51 6.04 -31.30
N ASN A 33 16.76 5.75 -30.93
CA ASN A 33 17.25 5.89 -29.56
C ASN A 33 17.59 7.34 -29.15
N ALA A 34 17.43 8.31 -30.05
CA ALA A 34 17.80 9.70 -29.81
C ALA A 34 17.12 10.29 -28.55
N ASP A 35 15.86 9.96 -28.29
CA ASP A 35 15.16 10.41 -27.08
C ASP A 35 15.73 9.79 -25.80
N CYS A 36 16.12 8.51 -25.86
CA CYS A 36 16.79 7.81 -24.75
C CYS A 36 18.17 8.42 -24.47
N GLU A 37 18.96 8.70 -25.51
CA GLU A 37 20.29 9.32 -25.41
C GLU A 37 20.23 10.76 -24.90
N ARG A 38 19.26 11.55 -25.39
CA ARG A 38 18.94 12.86 -24.83
C ARG A 38 18.54 12.73 -23.36
N GLY A 39 17.77 11.70 -23.03
CA GLY A 39 17.52 11.25 -21.68
C GLY A 39 18.82 11.14 -20.88
N PHE A 40 19.75 10.27 -21.25
CA PHE A 40 20.99 10.08 -20.50
C PHE A 40 21.80 11.37 -20.32
N SER A 41 21.88 12.21 -21.35
CA SER A 41 22.56 13.50 -21.28
C SER A 41 21.93 14.45 -20.25
N GLU A 42 20.61 14.49 -20.18
CA GLU A 42 19.89 15.27 -19.18
C GLU A 42 20.06 14.69 -17.76
N ASN A 43 20.08 13.37 -17.62
CA ASN A 43 20.37 12.71 -16.35
C ASN A 43 21.76 13.05 -15.84
N LYS A 44 22.77 13.07 -16.73
CA LYS A 44 24.13 13.46 -16.39
C LYS A 44 24.15 14.82 -15.70
N ARG A 45 23.48 15.82 -16.27
CA ARG A 45 23.34 17.16 -15.68
C ARG A 45 22.61 17.18 -14.33
N VAL A 46 21.64 16.30 -14.11
CA VAL A 46 20.94 16.18 -12.83
C VAL A 46 21.83 15.57 -11.74
N MET A 47 22.74 14.67 -12.15
CA MET A 47 23.67 13.96 -11.26
C MET A 47 25.00 14.69 -11.06
N GLU A 48 25.31 15.73 -11.84
CA GLU A 48 26.48 16.59 -11.63
C GLU A 48 26.52 17.11 -10.19
N ASN A 49 27.63 16.81 -9.48
CA ASN A 49 27.83 17.10 -8.06
C ASN A 49 26.83 16.44 -7.10
N ARG A 50 26.08 15.42 -7.56
CA ARG A 50 24.99 14.75 -6.81
C ARG A 50 25.01 13.23 -7.00
N ALA A 51 26.17 12.60 -6.84
CA ALA A 51 26.37 11.17 -7.08
C ALA A 51 25.48 10.25 -6.20
N ASN A 52 25.04 10.72 -5.02
CA ASN A 52 24.27 9.92 -4.07
C ASN A 52 22.74 10.03 -4.24
N LEU A 53 22.24 10.45 -5.40
CA LEU A 53 20.80 10.48 -5.65
C LEU A 53 20.27 9.08 -5.97
N CYS A 54 19.26 8.64 -5.22
CA CYS A 54 18.51 7.45 -5.60
C CYS A 54 17.65 7.71 -6.85
N ILE A 55 17.32 6.63 -7.57
CA ILE A 55 16.53 6.68 -8.81
C ILE A 55 15.20 7.43 -8.62
N ALA A 56 14.52 7.22 -7.50
CA ALA A 56 13.27 7.90 -7.18
C ALA A 56 13.43 9.44 -7.15
N LYS A 57 14.56 9.92 -6.64
CA LYS A 57 14.86 11.36 -6.57
C LYS A 57 15.22 11.93 -7.94
N ILE A 58 15.95 11.16 -8.76
CA ILE A 58 16.24 11.53 -10.16
C ILE A 58 14.93 11.65 -10.95
N ASN A 59 14.03 10.66 -10.82
CA ASN A 59 12.72 10.65 -11.47
C ASN A 59 11.85 11.83 -11.03
N GLY A 60 11.83 12.16 -9.73
CA GLY A 60 11.11 13.33 -9.23
C GLY A 60 11.59 14.64 -9.84
N ILE A 61 12.92 14.88 -9.86
CA ILE A 61 13.50 16.09 -10.46
C ILE A 61 13.20 16.16 -11.96
N ARG A 62 13.33 15.03 -12.67
CA ARG A 62 13.00 14.90 -14.09
C ARG A 62 11.57 15.31 -14.38
N GLN A 63 10.60 14.75 -13.66
CA GLN A 63 9.19 15.03 -13.86
C GLN A 63 8.89 16.52 -13.71
N VAL A 64 9.39 17.14 -12.63
CA VAL A 64 9.19 18.58 -12.39
C VAL A 64 9.84 19.43 -13.48
N LYS A 65 11.09 19.13 -13.86
CA LYS A 65 11.81 19.89 -14.89
C LYS A 65 11.17 19.76 -16.27
N THR A 66 10.70 18.56 -16.63
CA THR A 66 10.00 18.32 -17.90
C THR A 66 8.65 19.02 -17.92
N PHE A 67 7.92 19.00 -16.80
CA PHE A 67 6.66 19.73 -16.68
C PHE A 67 6.86 21.25 -16.81
N ALA A 68 7.83 21.82 -16.09
CA ALA A 68 8.16 23.26 -16.15
C ALA A 68 8.55 23.71 -17.57
N ARG A 69 9.26 22.87 -18.34
CA ARG A 69 9.61 23.17 -19.74
C ARG A 69 8.39 23.40 -20.64
N ARG A 70 7.23 22.78 -20.34
CA ARG A 70 5.98 23.03 -21.09
C ARG A 70 5.49 24.47 -20.97
N PHE A 71 5.94 25.16 -19.93
CA PHE A 71 5.58 26.54 -19.60
C PHE A 71 6.79 27.49 -19.79
N GLY A 72 7.71 27.16 -20.71
CA GLY A 72 8.88 27.98 -20.99
C GLY A 72 9.92 28.00 -19.86
N SER A 73 9.81 27.11 -18.87
CA SER A 73 10.61 27.12 -17.63
C SER A 73 10.44 28.36 -16.75
N ASP A 74 9.40 29.16 -17.00
CA ASP A 74 8.99 30.23 -16.10
C ASP A 74 8.03 29.65 -15.04
N PRO A 75 8.35 29.75 -13.74
CA PRO A 75 7.44 29.29 -12.69
C PRO A 75 6.11 30.06 -12.67
N SER A 76 6.11 31.32 -13.11
CA SER A 76 4.94 32.22 -13.02
C SER A 76 3.83 31.85 -14.01
N SER A 77 4.20 31.18 -15.10
CA SER A 77 3.28 30.72 -16.15
C SER A 77 2.68 29.34 -15.86
N VAL A 78 3.12 28.67 -14.77
CA VAL A 78 2.57 27.37 -14.36
C VAL A 78 1.24 27.58 -13.63
N PRO A 79 0.11 27.06 -14.15
CA PRO A 79 -1.18 27.21 -13.50
C PRO A 79 -1.24 26.42 -12.19
N LEU A 80 -1.61 27.09 -11.10
CA LEU A 80 -1.82 26.47 -9.80
C LEU A 80 -3.20 25.79 -9.75
N THR A 81 -3.24 24.51 -10.11
CA THR A 81 -4.46 23.71 -10.03
C THR A 81 -4.75 23.25 -8.60
N ARG A 82 -6.02 22.93 -8.31
CA ARG A 82 -6.41 22.34 -7.01
C ARG A 82 -5.66 21.04 -6.73
N ASP A 83 -5.42 20.24 -7.76
CA ASP A 83 -4.68 18.98 -7.64
C ASP A 83 -3.23 19.21 -7.24
N LEU A 84 -2.57 20.23 -7.80
CA LEU A 84 -1.21 20.59 -7.42
C LEU A 84 -1.14 21.02 -5.96
N ILE A 85 -2.09 21.85 -5.52
CA ILE A 85 -2.19 22.31 -4.12
C ILE A 85 -2.41 21.10 -3.19
N ASN A 86 -3.33 20.20 -3.54
CA ASN A 86 -3.60 19.01 -2.77
C ASN A 86 -2.40 18.05 -2.72
N ALA A 87 -1.70 17.86 -3.85
CA ALA A 87 -0.50 17.04 -3.91
C ALA A 87 0.60 17.56 -2.97
N VAL A 88 0.81 18.88 -2.94
CA VAL A 88 1.77 19.51 -2.03
C VAL A 88 1.35 19.32 -0.57
N LYS A 89 0.07 19.59 -0.23
CA LYS A 89 -0.47 19.39 1.13
C LYS A 89 -0.27 17.98 1.66
N HIS A 90 -0.40 16.96 0.80
CA HIS A 90 -0.27 15.55 1.19
C HIS A 90 1.13 14.98 0.99
N SER A 91 2.07 15.74 0.42
CA SER A 91 3.41 15.26 0.07
C SER A 91 4.17 14.70 1.27
N HIS A 92 4.06 15.35 2.44
CA HIS A 92 4.66 14.87 3.68
C HIS A 92 4.07 13.52 4.11
N ARG A 93 2.74 13.38 4.12
CA ARG A 93 2.07 12.12 4.47
C ARG A 93 2.54 10.98 3.56
N VAL A 94 2.53 11.21 2.24
CA VAL A 94 2.98 10.21 1.26
C VAL A 94 4.45 9.84 1.48
N TYR A 95 5.30 10.82 1.81
CA TYR A 95 6.70 10.57 2.13
C TYR A 95 6.86 9.72 3.39
N SER A 96 6.16 10.06 4.47
CA SER A 96 6.19 9.31 5.73
C SER A 96 5.68 7.87 5.56
N GLU A 97 4.57 7.69 4.83
CA GLU A 97 4.03 6.36 4.52
C GLU A 97 5.04 5.49 3.74
N ARG A 98 5.75 6.09 2.78
CA ARG A 98 6.82 5.39 2.06
C ARG A 98 7.94 4.99 3.01
N LEU A 99 8.39 5.90 3.88
CA LEU A 99 9.48 5.62 4.83
C LEU A 99 9.10 4.48 5.80
N HIS A 100 7.87 4.48 6.31
CA HIS A 100 7.36 3.39 7.15
C HIS A 100 7.35 2.06 6.41
N ARG A 101 6.94 2.04 5.14
CA ARG A 101 6.94 0.83 4.31
C ARG A 101 8.36 0.31 4.07
N GLU A 102 9.29 1.18 3.68
CA GLU A 102 10.70 0.84 3.48
C GLU A 102 11.33 0.31 4.78
N ALA A 103 10.99 0.88 5.95
CA ALA A 103 11.45 0.38 7.24
C ALA A 103 10.90 -1.02 7.55
N GLN A 104 9.60 -1.25 7.34
CA GLN A 104 8.98 -2.57 7.53
C GLN A 104 9.58 -3.63 6.60
N GLU A 105 9.87 -3.28 5.35
CA GLU A 105 10.52 -4.18 4.39
C GLU A 105 11.94 -4.53 4.82
N ARG A 106 12.73 -3.54 5.26
CA ARG A 106 14.07 -3.78 5.82
C ARG A 106 14.05 -4.65 7.06
N ASP A 107 13.08 -4.45 7.96
CA ASP A 107 12.94 -5.27 9.16
C ASP A 107 12.55 -6.71 8.81
N LYS A 108 11.65 -6.90 7.83
CA LYS A 108 11.32 -8.24 7.31
C LYS A 108 12.53 -8.92 6.69
N GLU A 109 13.33 -8.19 5.92
CA GLU A 109 14.53 -8.74 5.28
C GLU A 109 15.61 -9.10 6.32
N LYS A 110 15.83 -8.26 7.33
CA LYS A 110 16.68 -8.58 8.48
C LYS A 110 16.20 -9.81 9.23
N ARG A 111 14.89 -9.92 9.50
CA ARG A 111 14.32 -11.09 10.17
C ARG A 111 14.56 -12.36 9.36
N LYS A 112 14.38 -12.30 8.04
CA LYS A 112 14.67 -13.43 7.12
C LYS A 112 16.14 -13.81 7.12
N SER A 113 17.06 -12.85 7.09
CA SER A 113 18.50 -13.14 7.13
C SER A 113 18.94 -13.70 8.49
N THR A 114 18.40 -13.20 9.61
CA THR A 114 18.66 -13.76 10.95
C THR A 114 18.04 -15.13 11.16
N ALA A 115 16.86 -15.38 10.58
CA ALA A 115 16.20 -16.69 10.63
C ALA A 115 16.97 -17.74 9.81
N ALA A 116 17.47 -17.36 8.63
CA ALA A 116 18.32 -18.23 7.80
C ALA A 116 19.67 -18.53 8.46
N ALA A 117 20.21 -17.61 9.27
CA ALA A 117 21.47 -17.82 10.00
C ALA A 117 21.31 -18.67 11.27
N ASN A 118 20.09 -18.81 11.81
CA ASN A 118 19.87 -19.53 13.06
C ASN A 118 18.46 -20.16 13.12
N PRO A 119 18.30 -21.48 12.90
CA PRO A 119 16.98 -22.12 12.81
C PRO A 119 16.20 -22.06 14.14
N ALA A 120 16.90 -21.91 15.27
CA ALA A 120 16.28 -21.66 16.58
C ALA A 120 15.54 -20.31 16.64
N VAL A 121 16.06 -19.27 15.97
CA VAL A 121 15.42 -17.94 15.90
C VAL A 121 14.17 -17.99 15.03
N GLU A 122 14.20 -18.74 13.92
CA GLU A 122 13.03 -18.95 13.08
C GLU A 122 11.91 -19.68 13.83
N LYS A 123 12.25 -20.76 14.55
CA LYS A 123 11.29 -21.53 15.34
C LYS A 123 10.70 -20.69 16.47
N ARG A 124 11.50 -19.88 17.15
CA ARG A 124 11.05 -18.97 18.21
C ARG A 124 10.16 -17.84 17.68
N MET A 125 10.45 -17.32 16.50
CA MET A 125 9.63 -16.29 15.84
C MET A 125 8.26 -16.83 15.41
N LYS A 126 8.21 -18.02 14.79
CA LYS A 126 6.95 -18.70 14.44
C LYS A 126 6.07 -18.97 15.65
N LEU A 127 6.66 -19.47 16.74
CA LEU A 127 5.95 -19.70 18.00
C LEU A 127 5.46 -18.38 18.64
N SER A 128 6.23 -17.29 18.50
CA SER A 128 5.80 -15.95 18.98
C SER A 128 4.63 -15.39 18.16
N GLU A 129 4.64 -15.55 16.84
CA GLU A 129 3.53 -15.14 15.96
C GLU A 129 2.27 -15.97 16.23
N GLU A 130 2.42 -17.28 16.44
CA GLU A 130 1.30 -18.16 16.83
C GLU A 130 0.73 -17.75 18.20
N LYS A 131 1.59 -17.43 19.17
CA LYS A 131 1.18 -16.91 20.48
C LYS A 131 0.36 -15.63 20.36
N GLU A 132 0.82 -14.64 19.60
CA GLU A 132 0.06 -13.39 19.40
C GLU A 132 -1.29 -13.61 18.70
N CYS A 133 -1.36 -14.59 17.79
CA CYS A 133 -2.60 -14.97 17.12
C CYS A 133 -3.58 -15.62 18.10
N LEU A 134 -3.11 -16.56 18.92
CA LEU A 134 -3.89 -17.23 19.95
C LEU A 134 -4.36 -16.25 21.03
N GLU A 135 -3.55 -15.28 21.43
CA GLU A 135 -3.93 -14.23 22.39
C GLU A 135 -5.04 -13.32 21.84
N ARG A 136 -4.97 -12.94 20.56
CA ARG A 136 -6.05 -12.20 19.87
C ARG A 136 -7.33 -13.02 19.81
N SER A 137 -7.22 -14.31 19.47
CA SER A 137 -8.35 -15.25 19.43
C SER A 137 -8.99 -15.39 20.82
N LEU A 138 -8.18 -15.54 21.87
CA LEU A 138 -8.62 -15.61 23.26
C LEU A 138 -9.37 -14.34 23.68
N GLN A 139 -8.87 -13.16 23.29
CA GLN A 139 -9.54 -11.90 23.57
C GLN A 139 -10.90 -11.81 22.87
N SER A 140 -11.02 -12.32 21.63
CA SER A 140 -12.28 -12.43 20.90
C SER A 140 -13.26 -13.39 21.60
N SER A 141 -12.81 -14.58 22.00
CA SER A 141 -13.64 -15.56 22.75
C SER A 141 -14.12 -14.99 24.09
N LYS A 142 -13.30 -14.20 24.80
CA LYS A 142 -13.71 -13.48 26.02
C LYS A 142 -14.80 -12.44 25.75
N ALA A 143 -14.70 -11.70 24.65
CA ALA A 143 -15.73 -10.74 24.25
C ALA A 143 -17.06 -11.45 23.88
N MET A 144 -16.98 -12.59 23.20
CA MET A 144 -18.15 -13.44 22.93
C MET A 144 -18.80 -13.92 24.23
N LEU A 145 -18.02 -14.40 25.21
CA LEU A 145 -18.57 -14.80 26.51
C LEU A 145 -19.29 -13.67 27.25
N GLN A 146 -18.75 -12.44 27.19
CA GLN A 146 -19.43 -11.29 27.77
C GLN A 146 -20.77 -11.03 27.08
N ARG A 147 -20.79 -11.06 25.74
CA ARG A 147 -22.01 -10.86 24.95
C ARG A 147 -23.06 -11.95 25.19
N ALA A 148 -22.66 -13.22 25.30
CA ALA A 148 -23.56 -14.31 25.66
C ALA A 148 -24.22 -14.09 27.03
N ARG A 149 -23.43 -13.68 28.02
CA ARG A 149 -23.94 -13.38 29.37
C ARG A 149 -24.95 -12.23 29.36
N GLU A 150 -24.69 -11.20 28.56
CA GLU A 150 -25.62 -10.08 28.38
C GLU A 150 -26.93 -10.54 27.73
N LEU A 151 -26.87 -11.31 26.64
CA LEU A 151 -28.06 -11.83 25.95
C LEU A 151 -28.92 -12.73 26.85
N ILE A 152 -28.30 -13.62 27.63
CA ILE A 152 -29.04 -14.45 28.58
C ILE A 152 -29.68 -13.56 29.66
N LYS A 153 -28.97 -12.55 30.15
CA LYS A 153 -29.49 -11.63 31.16
C LYS A 153 -30.65 -10.77 30.64
N THR A 154 -30.57 -10.26 29.41
CA THR A 154 -31.66 -9.49 28.79
C THR A 154 -32.85 -10.37 28.49
N GLY A 155 -32.63 -11.55 27.90
CA GLY A 155 -33.69 -12.50 27.58
C GLY A 155 -34.43 -12.99 28.83
N LEU A 156 -33.73 -13.21 29.95
CA LEU A 156 -34.36 -13.51 31.24
C LEU A 156 -35.22 -12.36 31.77
N ALA A 157 -34.80 -11.10 31.56
CA ALA A 157 -35.55 -9.92 32.00
C ALA A 157 -36.79 -9.65 31.13
N THR A 158 -36.69 -9.86 29.82
CA THR A 158 -37.77 -9.66 28.84
C THR A 158 -38.66 -10.88 28.64
N LYS A 159 -38.29 -12.02 29.25
CA LYS A 159 -38.88 -13.35 29.02
C LYS A 159 -38.84 -13.78 27.56
N ASN A 160 -37.84 -13.31 26.81
CA ASN A 160 -37.63 -13.67 25.42
C ASN A 160 -36.79 -14.96 25.33
N MET A 161 -37.44 -16.07 25.00
CA MET A 161 -36.79 -17.38 24.92
C MET A 161 -35.74 -17.46 23.80
N GLU A 162 -35.95 -16.74 22.68
CA GLU A 162 -35.03 -16.72 21.53
C GLU A 162 -33.69 -16.06 21.87
N GLU A 163 -33.69 -15.00 22.69
CA GLU A 163 -32.47 -14.35 23.18
C GLU A 163 -31.69 -15.26 24.14
N ILE A 164 -32.39 -16.03 24.97
CA ILE A 164 -31.79 -16.99 25.90
C ILE A 164 -31.13 -18.13 25.12
N GLU A 165 -31.83 -18.72 24.15
CA GLU A 165 -31.27 -19.79 23.30
C GLU A 165 -30.07 -19.31 22.50
N SER A 166 -30.16 -18.12 21.88
CA SER A 166 -29.05 -17.50 21.16
C SER A 166 -27.84 -17.27 22.06
N GLY A 167 -28.07 -16.80 23.29
CA GLY A 167 -27.04 -16.62 24.31
C GLY A 167 -26.40 -17.94 24.74
N HIS A 168 -27.18 -19.03 24.88
CA HIS A 168 -26.66 -20.36 25.21
C HIS A 168 -25.80 -20.97 24.11
N VAL A 169 -26.22 -20.85 22.85
CA VAL A 169 -25.42 -21.31 21.69
C VAL A 169 -24.08 -20.59 21.65
N LEU A 170 -24.10 -19.25 21.79
CA LEU A 170 -22.89 -18.43 21.76
C LEU A 170 -21.98 -18.69 22.98
N LEU A 171 -22.55 -19.01 24.14
CA LEU A 171 -21.81 -19.43 25.34
C LEU A 171 -21.11 -20.77 25.15
N SER A 172 -21.78 -21.75 24.54
CA SER A 172 -21.20 -23.06 24.25
C SER A 172 -20.03 -22.93 23.27
N GLU A 173 -20.22 -22.22 22.17
CA GLU A 173 -19.19 -22.01 21.15
C GLU A 173 -17.98 -21.25 21.71
N ALA A 174 -18.22 -20.19 22.47
CA ALA A 174 -17.15 -19.42 23.08
C ALA A 174 -16.36 -20.23 24.13
N ASN A 175 -17.02 -21.11 24.88
CA ASN A 175 -16.35 -22.01 25.83
C ASN A 175 -15.48 -23.05 25.12
N THR A 176 -15.98 -23.71 24.08
CA THR A 176 -15.21 -24.68 23.28
C THR A 176 -13.95 -24.02 22.70
N SER A 177 -14.14 -22.88 22.04
CA SER A 177 -13.04 -22.10 21.47
C SER A 177 -12.03 -21.64 22.53
N LEU A 178 -12.48 -21.23 23.71
CA LEU A 178 -11.60 -20.78 24.79
C LEU A 178 -10.76 -21.93 25.34
N VAL A 179 -11.34 -23.10 25.56
CA VAL A 179 -10.63 -24.29 26.04
C VAL A 179 -9.54 -24.70 25.04
N GLU A 180 -9.88 -24.78 23.75
CA GLU A 180 -8.93 -25.12 22.68
C GLU A 180 -7.81 -24.07 22.54
N ASN A 181 -8.15 -22.79 22.57
CA ASN A 181 -7.15 -21.72 22.48
C ASN A 181 -6.23 -21.71 23.70
N MET A 182 -6.74 -21.98 24.91
CA MET A 182 -5.92 -22.05 26.12
C MET A 182 -4.97 -23.26 26.10
N SER A 183 -5.44 -24.44 25.68
CA SER A 183 -4.56 -25.63 25.59
C SER A 183 -3.42 -25.42 24.59
N ARG A 184 -3.73 -24.87 23.41
CA ARG A 184 -2.72 -24.52 22.41
C ARG A 184 -1.76 -23.45 22.90
N LEU A 185 -2.24 -22.45 23.64
CA LEU A 185 -1.39 -21.42 24.23
C LEU A 185 -0.42 -21.99 25.27
N THR A 186 -0.85 -22.97 26.07
CA THR A 186 0.03 -23.68 27.01
C THR A 186 1.12 -24.48 26.28
N GLU A 187 0.77 -25.21 25.21
CA GLU A 187 1.72 -25.97 24.40
C GLU A 187 2.77 -25.07 23.72
N VAL A 188 2.33 -23.91 23.19
CA VAL A 188 3.22 -22.92 22.57
C VAL A 188 4.15 -22.30 23.62
N ASN A 189 3.65 -21.97 24.81
CA ASN A 189 4.48 -21.43 25.89
C ASN A 189 5.52 -22.45 26.39
N GLU A 190 5.16 -23.73 26.53
CA GLU A 190 6.11 -24.79 26.87
C GLU A 190 7.18 -24.97 25.78
N SER A 191 6.76 -24.91 24.51
CA SER A 191 7.68 -25.01 23.37
C SER A 191 8.66 -23.82 23.31
N LEU A 192 8.22 -22.62 23.71
CA LEU A 192 9.06 -21.43 23.84
C LEU A 192 10.03 -21.48 25.03
N GLN A 193 9.67 -22.17 26.12
CA GLN A 193 10.53 -22.34 27.29
C GLN A 193 11.63 -23.40 27.07
N LYS A 194 11.39 -24.36 26.18
CA LYS A 194 12.34 -25.44 25.82
C LYS A 194 13.35 -25.01 24.74
N LEU A 195 13.21 -23.81 24.18
CA LEU A 195 14.10 -23.19 23.16
C LEU A 195 15.03 -22.16 23.79
#